data_AF-B7PYP7-F1
#
_entry.id   AF-B7PYP7-F1
#
_cell.length_a   1.000
_cell.length_b   1.000
_cell.length_c   1.000
_cell.angle_alpha   90.00
_cell.angle_beta   90.00
_cell.angle_gamma   90.00
#
_symmetry.space_group_name_H-M   'P 1'
#
loop_
_entity.id
_entity.type
_entity.pdbx_description
1 polymer ?
#
loop_
_entity_poly.entity_id
_entity_poly.type
_entity_poly.pdbx_seq_one_letter_code
_entity_poly.pdbx_strand_id
1 'polypeptide(L)'
;NIHLHALTSFPNNQQALRIELTRKEGDKPTVVQYRKFHVGTEQEKYKLTIGEYDGPPGYDALSYHNDAKFTTKNWTNVYDGDSCSGSQSGGWWFKECSKSNLNGFHSTIHPLIRAFSITWHIKDKDESYYYTYHKVEMKIRDADFGFCTGSLKS
;
A
#
# COMPACT_ATOMS: atom_id res chain seq x y z
N ASN A 1 9.95 -9.32 -3.95
CA ASN A 1 8.80 -9.49 -4.86
C ASN A 1 8.65 -10.90 -5.42
N ILE A 2 9.72 -11.62 -5.77
CA ILE A 2 9.61 -13.01 -6.27
C ILE A 2 8.78 -13.95 -5.36
N HIS A 3 8.99 -13.93 -4.04
CA HIS A 3 8.19 -14.74 -3.11
C HIS A 3 6.73 -14.28 -3.03
N LEU A 4 6.47 -12.96 -3.15
CA LEU A 4 5.12 -12.42 -3.11
C LEU A 4 4.34 -12.79 -4.37
N HIS A 5 4.99 -12.75 -5.53
CA HIS A 5 4.45 -13.30 -6.77
C HIS A 5 4.11 -14.79 -6.59
N ALA A 6 5.03 -15.60 -6.06
CA ALA A 6 4.78 -17.02 -5.85
C ALA A 6 3.57 -17.27 -4.93
N LEU A 7 3.51 -16.61 -3.76
CA LEU A 7 2.40 -16.76 -2.82
C LEU A 7 1.06 -16.26 -3.38
N THR A 8 1.06 -15.37 -4.38
CA THR A 8 -0.17 -14.84 -5.00
C THR A 8 -0.51 -15.48 -6.35
N SER A 9 0.28 -16.46 -6.81
CA SER A 9 0.11 -17.14 -8.10
C SER A 9 -0.02 -18.65 -7.99
N PHE A 10 0.56 -19.26 -6.96
CA PHE A 10 0.52 -20.70 -6.72
C PHE A 10 -0.57 -21.25 -5.77
N PRO A 11 -1.47 -20.45 -5.17
CA PRO A 11 -2.74 -20.99 -4.68
C PRO A 11 -3.73 -21.11 -5.86
N ASN A 12 -4.53 -22.18 -5.89
CA ASN A 12 -5.68 -22.27 -6.82
C ASN A 12 -6.75 -21.18 -6.53
N ASN A 13 -6.63 -20.49 -5.40
CA ASN A 13 -7.58 -19.50 -4.91
C ASN A 13 -7.03 -18.07 -5.02
N GLN A 14 -7.91 -17.12 -5.30
CA GLN A 14 -7.61 -15.69 -5.25
C GLN A 14 -7.06 -15.32 -3.86
N GLN A 15 -6.00 -14.50 -3.81
CA GLN A 15 -5.49 -13.96 -2.54
C GLN A 15 -6.17 -12.64 -2.19
N ALA A 16 -6.36 -12.42 -0.90
CA ALA A 16 -6.78 -11.17 -0.29
C ALA A 16 -5.60 -10.53 0.46
N LEU A 17 -5.59 -9.19 0.50
CA LEU A 17 -4.63 -8.38 1.23
C LEU A 17 -5.35 -7.65 2.37
N ARG A 18 -4.76 -7.66 3.55
CA ARG A 18 -5.14 -6.84 4.71
C ARG A 18 -3.98 -5.91 5.05
N ILE A 19 -4.29 -4.64 5.24
CA ILE A 19 -3.33 -3.62 5.65
C ILE A 19 -3.81 -3.02 6.97
N GLU A 20 -2.91 -2.93 7.94
CA GLU A 20 -3.15 -2.32 9.24
C GLU A 20 -2.24 -1.09 9.37
N LEU A 21 -2.86 0.09 9.57
CA LEU A 21 -2.20 1.39 9.60
C LEU A 21 -2.35 2.00 10.99
N THR A 22 -1.26 2.10 11.75
CA THR A 22 -1.28 2.69 13.09
C THR A 22 -0.58 4.03 13.10
N ARG A 23 -1.37 5.10 13.27
CA ARG A 23 -0.87 6.48 13.35
C ARG A 23 -0.11 6.68 14.66
N LYS A 24 0.77 7.70 14.71
CA LYS A 24 1.45 8.08 15.94
C LYS A 24 0.50 8.62 17.02
N GLU A 25 -0.57 9.31 16.60
CA GLU A 25 -1.55 9.96 17.48
C GLU A 25 -2.70 9.04 17.93
N GLY A 26 -2.65 7.75 17.58
CA GLY A 26 -3.74 6.82 17.89
C GLY A 26 -3.26 5.41 18.15
N ASP A 27 -3.88 4.77 19.13
CA ASP A 27 -3.48 3.43 19.58
C ASP A 27 -4.15 2.30 18.77
N LYS A 28 -5.23 2.60 18.04
CA LYS A 28 -5.97 1.61 17.24
C LYS A 28 -5.58 1.69 15.76
N PRO A 29 -5.25 0.56 15.12
CA PRO A 29 -4.97 0.55 13.69
C PRO A 29 -6.24 0.83 12.89
N THR A 30 -6.12 1.65 11.85
CA THR A 30 -7.09 1.66 10.76
C THR A 30 -6.83 0.45 9.88
N VAL A 31 -7.86 -0.33 9.59
CA VAL A 31 -7.75 -1.56 8.79
C VAL A 31 -8.39 -1.32 7.43
N VAL A 32 -7.70 -1.72 6.37
CA VAL A 32 -8.26 -1.82 5.02
C VAL A 32 -7.99 -3.19 4.44
N GLN A 33 -8.88 -3.65 3.56
CA GLN A 33 -8.78 -4.95 2.91
C GLN A 33 -9.06 -4.84 1.41
N TYR A 34 -8.46 -5.75 0.67
CA TYR A 34 -8.67 -5.94 -0.76
C TYR A 34 -8.87 -7.44 -0.99
N ARG A 35 -10.06 -7.84 -1.44
CA ARG A 35 -10.33 -9.28 -1.63
C ARG A 35 -9.70 -9.87 -2.88
N LYS A 36 -9.18 -9.01 -3.76
CA LYS A 36 -8.34 -9.38 -4.90
C LYS A 36 -6.98 -8.73 -4.74
N PHE A 37 -5.93 -9.54 -4.63
CA PHE A 37 -4.55 -9.10 -4.58
C PHE A 37 -3.65 -10.08 -5.32
N HIS A 38 -2.88 -9.58 -6.27
CA HIS A 38 -1.93 -10.37 -7.04
C HIS A 38 -0.73 -9.52 -7.45
N VAL A 39 0.44 -10.15 -7.47
CA VAL A 39 1.69 -9.55 -7.94
C VAL A 39 2.18 -10.33 -9.13
N GLY A 40 2.33 -9.65 -10.26
CA GLY A 40 2.75 -10.26 -11.52
C GLY A 40 4.17 -10.80 -11.50
N THR A 41 4.56 -11.39 -12.62
CA THR A 41 5.90 -11.96 -12.82
C THR A 41 7.00 -10.91 -12.85
N GLU A 42 8.26 -11.34 -12.84
CA GLU A 42 9.40 -10.45 -13.05
C GLU A 42 9.36 -9.77 -14.43
N GLN A 43 8.93 -10.49 -15.47
CA GLN A 43 8.78 -9.97 -16.84
C GLN A 43 7.74 -8.84 -16.90
N GLU A 44 6.69 -8.94 -16.10
CA GLU A 44 5.69 -7.88 -15.91
C GLU A 44 6.14 -6.78 -14.95
N LYS A 45 7.37 -6.85 -14.44
CA LYS A 45 7.94 -5.98 -13.40
C LYS A 45 7.11 -5.97 -12.12
N TYR A 46 6.67 -7.15 -11.69
CA TYR A 46 5.90 -7.33 -10.46
C TYR A 46 4.67 -6.42 -10.38
N LYS A 47 3.97 -6.25 -11.51
CA LYS A 47 2.78 -5.40 -11.62
C LYS A 47 1.74 -5.74 -10.53
N LEU A 48 1.16 -4.71 -9.91
CA LEU A 48 0.08 -4.88 -8.94
C LEU A 48 -1.25 -5.11 -9.65
N THR A 49 -1.98 -6.14 -9.24
CA THR A 49 -3.41 -6.27 -9.51
C THR A 49 -4.16 -6.31 -8.19
N ILE A 50 -5.04 -5.34 -7.96
CA ILE A 50 -5.77 -5.18 -6.71
C ILE A 50 -7.20 -4.75 -6.97
N GLY A 51 -8.13 -5.16 -6.10
CA GLY A 51 -9.52 -4.77 -6.22
C GLY A 51 -10.37 -5.29 -5.07
N GLU A 52 -11.69 -5.10 -5.21
CA GLU A 52 -12.67 -5.46 -4.19
C GLU A 52 -12.31 -4.89 -2.81
N TYR A 53 -12.12 -3.56 -2.79
CA TYR A 53 -11.83 -2.82 -1.57
C TYR A 53 -12.93 -3.03 -0.52
N ASP A 54 -12.51 -3.26 0.71
CA ASP A 54 -13.35 -3.43 1.88
C ASP A 54 -12.68 -2.70 3.05
N GLY A 55 -13.22 -1.55 3.43
CA GLY A 55 -12.64 -0.68 4.44
C GLY A 55 -13.37 0.65 4.59
N PRO A 56 -12.88 1.54 5.48
CA PRO A 56 -13.52 2.81 5.75
C PRO A 56 -13.64 3.71 4.50
N PRO A 57 -14.75 4.44 4.32
CA PRO A 57 -14.89 5.39 3.22
C PRO A 57 -13.71 6.35 3.13
N GLY A 58 -13.19 6.54 1.91
CA GLY A 58 -12.08 7.46 1.62
C GLY A 58 -10.67 6.91 1.90
N TYR A 59 -10.53 5.74 2.54
CA TYR A 59 -9.23 5.14 2.83
C TYR A 59 -8.68 4.25 1.71
N ASP A 60 -9.28 4.23 0.52
CA ASP A 60 -8.82 3.40 -0.59
C ASP A 60 -7.67 4.05 -1.39
N ALA A 61 -6.49 4.12 -0.77
CA ALA A 61 -5.31 4.72 -1.40
C ALA A 61 -4.62 3.76 -2.38
N LEU A 62 -4.59 2.45 -2.09
CA LEU A 62 -3.82 1.48 -2.87
C LEU A 62 -4.49 1.12 -4.21
N SER A 63 -5.83 1.20 -4.33
CA SER A 63 -6.51 1.01 -5.63
C SER A 63 -6.02 1.98 -6.70
N TYR A 64 -5.57 3.19 -6.32
CA TYR A 64 -4.96 4.13 -7.27
C TYR A 64 -3.76 3.51 -8.00
N HIS A 65 -3.01 2.65 -7.32
CA HIS A 65 -1.82 2.00 -7.83
C HIS A 65 -2.11 0.70 -8.59
N ASN A 66 -3.38 0.30 -8.77
CA ASN A 66 -3.73 -0.86 -9.57
C ASN A 66 -3.11 -0.76 -10.99
N ASP A 67 -2.60 -1.87 -11.49
CA ASP A 67 -1.87 -2.02 -12.76
C ASP A 67 -0.51 -1.29 -12.86
N ALA A 68 -0.06 -0.63 -11.79
CA ALA A 68 1.29 -0.06 -11.78
C ALA A 68 2.35 -1.16 -11.66
N LYS A 69 3.46 -0.95 -12.35
CA LYS A 69 4.67 -1.78 -12.26
C LYS A 69 5.43 -1.41 -11.00
N PHE A 70 6.07 -2.38 -10.37
CA PHE A 70 6.92 -2.10 -9.22
C PHE A 70 8.18 -1.35 -9.68
N THR A 71 8.50 -0.27 -8.99
CA THR A 71 9.73 0.50 -9.23
C THR A 71 10.37 0.85 -7.89
N THR A 72 11.67 1.09 -7.92
CA THR A 72 12.44 1.51 -6.75
C THR A 72 12.86 2.96 -6.95
N LYS A 73 12.64 3.78 -5.93
CA LYS A 73 13.11 5.17 -5.88
C LYS A 73 14.11 5.32 -4.74
N ASN A 74 15.19 6.05 -5.02
CA ASN A 74 16.19 6.38 -4.02
C ASN A 74 15.92 7.78 -3.51
N TRP A 75 16.06 7.97 -2.19
CA TRP A 75 16.07 9.31 -1.63
C TRP A 75 17.30 10.05 -2.14
N THR A 76 17.07 11.08 -2.95
CA THR A 76 18.11 12.00 -3.39
C THR A 76 17.59 13.42 -3.22
N ASN A 77 18.52 14.39 -3.11
CA ASN A 77 18.19 15.81 -3.12
C ASN A 77 17.76 16.30 -4.53
N VAL A 78 17.71 15.40 -5.51
CA VAL A 78 17.26 15.68 -6.87
C VAL A 78 15.79 15.29 -6.98
N TYR A 79 15.00 16.19 -7.53
CA TYR A 79 13.59 15.96 -7.83
C TYR A 79 13.42 14.68 -8.65
N ASP A 80 12.52 13.80 -8.22
CA ASP A 80 12.33 12.47 -8.80
C ASP A 80 11.32 12.43 -9.97
N GLY A 81 10.85 13.60 -10.40
CA GLY A 81 9.89 13.74 -11.49
C GLY A 81 8.42 13.73 -11.07
N ASP A 82 8.10 13.46 -9.79
CA ASP A 82 6.71 13.38 -9.31
C ASP A 82 6.09 14.77 -9.05
N SER A 83 5.08 15.15 -9.82
CA SER A 83 4.49 16.48 -9.77
C SER A 83 3.82 16.85 -8.43
N CYS A 84 3.51 15.89 -7.56
CA CYS A 84 2.90 16.15 -6.26
C CYS A 84 3.80 15.82 -5.06
N SER A 85 5.02 15.31 -5.28
CA SER A 85 5.92 14.90 -4.21
C SER A 85 7.31 15.46 -4.45
N GLY A 86 7.94 15.99 -3.40
CA GLY A 86 9.31 16.51 -3.52
C GLY A 86 10.35 15.41 -3.75
N SER A 87 10.16 14.25 -3.11
CA SER A 87 11.05 13.08 -3.22
C SER A 87 10.37 11.86 -2.62
N GLN A 88 10.45 10.71 -3.30
CA GLN A 88 9.99 9.43 -2.76
C GLN A 88 11.17 8.48 -2.52
N SER A 89 10.94 7.49 -1.66
CA SER A 89 11.93 6.48 -1.31
C SER A 89 11.31 5.09 -1.23
N GLY A 90 12.16 4.08 -1.35
CA GLY A 90 11.78 2.68 -1.24
C GLY A 90 11.26 2.09 -2.55
N GLY A 91 10.80 0.85 -2.47
CA GLY A 91 10.17 0.16 -3.60
C GLY A 91 8.65 0.16 -3.45
N TRP A 92 7.94 0.61 -4.47
CA TRP A 92 6.48 0.63 -4.47
C TRP A 92 5.92 0.51 -5.89
N TRP A 93 4.61 0.33 -6.01
CA TRP A 93 3.90 0.40 -7.27
C TRP A 93 3.59 1.85 -7.64
N PHE A 94 4.64 2.67 -7.81
CA PHE A 94 4.49 4.11 -7.96
C PHE A 94 3.67 4.51 -9.20
N LYS A 95 2.81 5.52 -9.03
CA LYS A 95 2.19 6.34 -10.08
C LYS A 95 2.44 7.80 -9.74
N GLU A 96 2.18 8.70 -10.69
CA GLU A 96 2.25 10.15 -10.45
C GLU A 96 1.39 10.54 -9.24
N CYS A 97 1.90 11.43 -8.39
CA CYS A 97 1.20 11.90 -7.18
C CYS A 97 0.82 10.79 -6.19
N SER A 98 1.60 9.70 -6.20
CA SER A 98 1.42 8.46 -5.42
C SER A 98 0.60 8.65 -4.15
N LYS A 99 -0.57 7.99 -4.11
CA LYS A 99 -1.52 8.10 -2.99
C LYS A 99 -1.13 7.24 -1.79
N SER A 100 -0.27 6.25 -2.00
CA SER A 100 0.27 5.41 -0.92
C SER A 100 1.75 5.13 -1.17
N ASN A 101 2.49 4.94 -0.09
CA ASN A 101 3.82 4.35 -0.09
C ASN A 101 4.12 3.83 1.32
N LEU A 102 3.90 2.53 1.55
CA LEU A 102 4.15 1.93 2.87
C LEU A 102 5.62 1.59 3.09
N ASN A 103 6.43 1.65 2.04
CA ASN A 103 7.88 1.45 2.07
C ASN A 103 8.65 2.78 2.06
N GLY A 104 7.96 3.89 2.32
CA GLY A 104 8.57 5.22 2.45
C GLY A 104 9.43 5.33 3.71
N PHE A 105 10.17 6.44 3.81
CA PHE A 105 11.06 6.68 4.94
C PHE A 105 10.31 6.66 6.28
N HIS A 106 10.82 5.91 7.25
CA HIS A 106 10.23 5.84 8.58
C HIS A 106 10.67 7.07 9.41
N SER A 107 9.86 8.13 9.38
CA SER A 107 10.05 9.34 10.17
C SER A 107 9.25 9.30 11.48
N THR A 108 9.88 9.68 12.58
CA THR A 108 9.22 9.87 13.88
C THR A 108 8.75 11.31 14.10
N ILE A 109 9.14 12.23 13.22
CA ILE A 109 8.73 13.64 13.22
C ILE A 109 7.69 13.90 12.13
N HIS A 110 6.85 14.91 12.36
CA HIS A 110 5.87 15.35 11.36
C HIS A 110 6.60 15.73 10.07
N PRO A 111 6.30 15.09 8.93
CA PRO A 111 6.97 15.38 7.67
C PRO A 111 6.64 16.80 7.23
N LEU A 112 7.66 17.54 6.77
CA LEU A 112 7.49 18.86 6.16
C LEU A 112 7.29 18.77 4.65
N ILE A 113 7.62 17.60 4.07
CA ILE A 113 7.53 17.32 2.65
C ILE A 113 6.37 16.33 2.43
N ARG A 114 5.46 16.70 1.52
CA ARG A 114 4.32 15.87 1.11
C ARG A 114 4.79 14.49 0.65
N ALA A 115 4.13 13.44 1.12
CA ALA A 115 4.37 12.05 0.71
C ALA A 115 5.81 11.51 0.92
N PHE A 116 6.59 12.15 1.80
CA PHE A 116 7.99 11.79 2.03
C PHE A 116 8.16 10.49 2.85
N SER A 117 7.35 10.35 3.89
CA SER A 117 7.40 9.21 4.80
C SER A 117 6.44 8.11 4.37
N ILE A 118 6.25 7.09 5.22
CA ILE A 118 5.12 6.17 5.09
C ILE A 118 3.83 6.98 4.84
N THR A 119 3.22 6.77 3.68
CA THR A 119 2.13 7.62 3.18
C THR A 119 0.89 6.78 2.89
N TRP A 120 -0.26 7.29 3.32
CA TRP A 120 -1.57 6.77 2.96
C TRP A 120 -2.57 7.92 2.87
N HIS A 121 -2.91 8.31 1.65
CA HIS A 121 -3.82 9.41 1.37
C HIS A 121 -5.27 9.00 1.62
N ILE A 122 -5.99 9.86 2.33
CA ILE A 122 -7.43 9.75 2.54
C ILE A 122 -8.10 10.71 1.55
N LYS A 123 -9.04 10.19 0.76
CA LYS A 123 -9.78 10.95 -0.25
C LYS A 123 -10.37 12.22 0.36
N ASP A 124 -10.24 13.34 -0.36
CA ASP A 124 -10.74 14.66 0.01
C ASP A 124 -10.11 15.21 1.31
N LYS A 125 -8.95 14.67 1.72
CA LYS A 125 -8.25 15.03 2.95
C LYS A 125 -6.73 15.14 2.72
N ASP A 126 -6.29 16.20 2.04
CA ASP A 126 -4.90 16.39 1.64
C ASP A 126 -3.90 16.42 2.82
N GLU A 127 -4.32 16.88 4.00
CA GLU A 127 -3.52 16.80 5.23
C GLU A 127 -3.05 15.37 5.59
N SER A 128 -3.74 14.33 5.08
CA SER A 128 -3.36 12.93 5.30
C SER A 128 -2.00 12.55 4.73
N TYR A 129 -1.49 13.28 3.74
CA TYR A 129 -0.14 13.11 3.22
C TYR A 129 0.96 13.43 4.25
N TYR A 130 0.60 14.11 5.33
CA TYR A 130 1.53 14.51 6.39
C TYR A 130 1.35 13.70 7.68
N TYR A 131 0.43 12.73 7.69
CA TYR A 131 0.26 11.87 8.85
C TYR A 131 1.49 11.00 9.08
N THR A 132 1.85 10.84 10.36
CA THR A 132 2.90 9.92 10.77
C THR A 132 2.31 8.59 11.19
N TYR A 133 2.86 7.52 10.62
CA TYR A 133 2.55 6.14 10.97
C TYR A 133 3.72 5.55 11.75
N HIS A 134 3.46 5.01 12.93
CA HIS A 134 4.49 4.36 13.75
C HIS A 134 4.58 2.86 13.45
N LYS A 135 3.52 2.27 12.90
CA LYS A 135 3.46 0.86 12.52
C LYS A 135 2.53 0.67 11.32
N VAL A 136 3.02 -0.08 10.34
CA VAL A 136 2.22 -0.58 9.21
C VAL A 136 2.49 -2.06 9.00
N GLU A 137 1.46 -2.83 8.65
CA GLU A 137 1.60 -4.25 8.34
C GLU A 137 0.76 -4.59 7.11
N MET A 138 1.35 -5.35 6.17
CA MET A 138 0.66 -5.93 5.02
C MET A 138 0.64 -7.46 5.19
N LYS A 139 -0.54 -8.06 5.12
CA LYS A 139 -0.76 -9.49 5.39
C LYS A 139 -1.64 -10.08 4.28
N ILE A 140 -1.31 -11.26 3.77
CA ILE A 140 -2.11 -11.94 2.73
C ILE A 140 -2.72 -13.24 3.24
N ARG A 141 -3.83 -13.67 2.63
CA ARG A 141 -4.54 -14.92 2.91
C ARG A 141 -5.41 -15.30 1.70
N ASP A 142 -5.78 -16.58 1.56
CA ASP A 142 -6.79 -17.00 0.59
C ASP A 142 -8.11 -16.23 0.79
N ALA A 143 -8.72 -15.74 -0.30
CA ALA A 143 -9.89 -14.86 -0.25
C ALA A 143 -11.19 -15.58 0.17
N ASP A 144 -11.24 -16.90 0.00
CA ASP A 144 -12.30 -17.80 0.47
C ASP A 144 -12.20 -18.09 1.97
N PHE A 145 -11.04 -17.82 2.58
CA PHE A 145 -10.84 -17.85 4.03
C PHE A 145 -10.81 -16.43 4.59
N GLY A 146 -11.96 -15.95 5.10
CA GLY A 146 -12.05 -14.59 5.64
C GLY A 146 -10.94 -14.31 6.68
N PHE A 147 -10.33 -13.12 6.61
CA PHE A 147 -9.32 -12.68 7.60
C PHE A 147 -9.83 -12.73 9.05
N CYS A 148 -11.16 -12.71 9.26
CA CYS A 148 -11.79 -12.59 10.58
C CYS A 148 -12.70 -13.75 11.00
N THR A 149 -12.91 -14.80 10.19
CA THR A 149 -13.90 -15.85 10.54
C THR A 149 -13.32 -17.23 10.83
N GLY A 150 -12.06 -17.49 10.44
CA GLY A 150 -11.48 -18.83 10.60
C GLY A 150 -12.25 -19.92 9.85
N SER A 151 -13.22 -19.54 9.02
CA SER A 151 -14.24 -20.41 8.42
C SER A 151 -14.35 -20.08 6.94
N LEU A 152 -14.53 -21.10 6.11
CA LEU A 152 -14.81 -20.97 4.69
C LEU A 152 -16.02 -20.04 4.50
N LYS A 153 -15.92 -19.12 3.54
CA LYS A 153 -17.10 -18.39 3.06
C LYS A 153 -18.03 -19.40 2.39
N SER A 154 -19.25 -19.53 2.92
CA SER A 154 -20.35 -20.31 2.33
C SER A 154 -20.73 -19.81 0.95
#